data_AF-A0A4R7FSN0-F1
#
_entry.id   AF-A0A4R7FSN0-F1
#
_cell.length_a   1.000
_cell.length_b   1.000
_cell.length_c   1.000
_cell.angle_alpha   90.00
_cell.angle_beta   90.00
_cell.angle_gamma   90.00
#
_symmetry.space_group_name_H-M   'P 1'
#
loop_
_entity.id
_entity.type
_entity.pdbx_description
1 polymer ?
#
loop_
_entity_poly.entity_id
_entity_poly.type
_entity_poly.pdbx_seq_one_letter_code
_entity_poly.pdbx_strand_id
1 'polypeptide(L)'
;MPHERTLLTATPPTPETWLAALRAVVPDGLVQVLPGAAAQLVDPAGSVLATVTLPREVSSPTEARRLLDVDAAGRPWWSDVVVPRVDARLTAVLREVADRCDGTEA
;
A
#
# COMPACT_ATOMS: atom_id res chain seq x y z
N MET A 1 -15.04 -6.01 -6.63
CA MET A 1 -14.08 -6.40 -5.58
C MET A 1 -13.85 -5.18 -4.70
N PRO A 2 -13.72 -5.31 -3.37
CA PRO A 2 -13.40 -4.17 -2.53
C PRO A 2 -12.08 -3.52 -2.95
N HIS A 3 -12.10 -2.19 -2.98
CA HIS A 3 -10.95 -1.33 -3.27
C HIS A 3 -10.62 -0.57 -1.99
N GLU A 4 -9.49 -0.90 -1.38
CA GLU A 4 -8.91 -0.18 -0.25
C GLU A 4 -7.81 0.75 -0.76
N ARG A 5 -7.55 1.83 -0.03
CA ARG A 5 -6.52 2.80 -0.37
C ARG A 5 -5.67 3.04 0.86
N THR A 6 -4.36 2.97 0.69
CA THR A 6 -3.41 3.07 1.80
C THR A 6 -2.52 4.28 1.59
N LEU A 7 -2.65 5.29 2.45
CA LEU A 7 -1.68 6.38 2.54
C LEU A 7 -0.35 5.81 3.01
N LEU A 8 0.75 6.17 2.35
CA LEU A 8 2.08 5.65 2.65
C LEU A 8 2.95 6.69 3.33
N THR A 9 3.15 7.86 2.71
CA THR A 9 4.08 8.88 3.23
C THR A 9 3.82 10.25 2.60
N ALA A 10 4.31 11.32 3.23
CA ALA A 10 4.33 12.67 2.67
C ALA A 10 5.46 12.89 1.63
N THR A 11 6.46 12.02 1.59
CA THR A 11 7.58 12.06 0.63
C THR A 11 7.40 11.00 -0.46
N PRO A 12 7.94 11.18 -1.69
CA PRO A 12 7.79 10.17 -2.73
C PRO A 12 8.56 8.88 -2.36
N PRO A 13 7.88 7.74 -2.12
CA PRO A 13 8.57 6.48 -1.97
C PRO A 13 9.07 6.01 -3.34
N THR A 14 10.29 5.48 -3.41
CA THR A 14 10.75 4.80 -4.63
C THR A 14 10.05 3.44 -4.76
N PRO A 15 9.91 2.89 -5.98
CA PRO A 15 9.42 1.52 -6.18
C PRO A 15 10.19 0.50 -5.34
N GLU A 16 11.50 0.68 -5.17
CA GLU A 16 12.36 -0.19 -4.37
C GLU A 16 12.02 -0.12 -2.88
N THR A 17 11.88 1.08 -2.31
CA THR A 17 11.50 1.27 -0.90
C THR A 17 10.13 0.69 -0.61
N TRP A 18 9.17 0.94 -1.50
CA TRP A 18 7.82 0.39 -1.39
C TRP A 18 7.79 -1.14 -1.48
N LEU A 19 8.52 -1.73 -2.45
CA LEU A 19 8.63 -3.20 -2.57
C LEU A 19 9.35 -3.83 -1.37
N ALA A 20 10.38 -3.15 -0.83
CA ALA A 20 11.08 -3.61 0.36
C ALA A 20 10.16 -3.61 1.59
N ALA A 21 9.37 -2.54 1.78
CA ALA A 21 8.37 -2.46 2.85
C ALA A 21 7.34 -3.58 2.73
N LEU A 22 6.77 -3.81 1.54
CA LEU A 22 5.84 -4.92 1.32
C LEU A 22 6.43 -6.29 1.68
N ARG A 23 7.68 -6.55 1.27
CA ARG A 23 8.35 -7.83 1.54
C ARG A 23 8.69 -8.03 3.02
N ALA A 24 8.93 -6.95 3.76
CA ALA A 24 9.24 -7.02 5.19
C ALA A 24 7.99 -7.36 6.02
N VAL A 25 6.82 -6.89 5.60
CA VAL A 25 5.59 -6.96 6.40
C VAL A 25 4.74 -8.19 6.08
N VAL A 26 4.86 -8.76 4.87
CA VAL A 26 4.02 -9.91 4.45
C VAL A 26 4.55 -11.19 5.11
N PRO A 27 3.93 -11.69 6.22
CA PRO A 27 4.58 -12.66 7.09
C PRO A 27 4.51 -14.09 6.55
N ASP A 28 3.46 -14.38 5.77
CA ASP A 28 3.11 -15.72 5.30
C ASP A 28 2.87 -15.73 3.78
N GLY A 29 3.60 -14.93 3.01
CA GLY A 29 3.28 -14.79 1.59
C GLY A 29 4.43 -14.33 0.71
N LEU A 30 4.22 -14.47 -0.60
CA LEU A 30 5.13 -14.00 -1.62
C LEU A 30 4.64 -12.67 -2.19
N VAL A 31 5.56 -11.76 -2.44
CA VAL A 31 5.32 -10.53 -3.20
C VAL A 31 5.74 -10.77 -4.65
N GLN A 32 4.77 -10.92 -5.55
CA GLN A 32 4.99 -11.08 -6.99
C GLN A 32 4.87 -9.74 -7.69
N VAL A 33 5.94 -9.27 -8.34
CA VAL A 33 5.91 -8.01 -9.10
C VAL A 33 5.25 -8.24 -10.44
N LEU A 34 4.24 -7.43 -10.78
CA LEU A 34 3.53 -7.48 -12.03
C LEU A 34 4.04 -6.43 -13.03
N PRO A 35 3.95 -6.69 -14.34
CA PRO A 35 4.08 -5.65 -15.36
C PRO A 35 3.05 -4.54 -15.12
N GLY A 36 3.43 -3.28 -15.40
CA GLY A 36 2.50 -2.15 -15.31
C GLY A 36 2.29 -1.60 -13.90
N ALA A 37 3.35 -1.56 -13.09
CA ALA A 37 3.37 -0.83 -11.81
C ALA A 37 2.44 -1.40 -10.72
N ALA A 38 2.46 -2.72 -10.52
CA ALA A 38 1.73 -3.38 -9.44
C ALA A 38 2.51 -4.55 -8.84
N ALA A 39 2.08 -5.03 -7.68
CA ALA A 39 2.52 -6.27 -7.07
C ALA A 39 1.32 -7.06 -6.52
N GLN A 40 1.44 -8.38 -6.46
CA GLN A 40 0.47 -9.27 -5.81
C GLN A 40 1.04 -9.82 -4.52
N LEU A 41 0.21 -9.83 -3.48
CA LEU A 41 0.43 -10.57 -2.26
C LEU A 41 -0.21 -11.94 -2.44
N VAL A 42 0.61 -12.98 -2.38
CA VAL A 42 0.17 -14.35 -2.64
C VAL A 42 0.43 -15.20 -1.41
N ASP A 43 -0.56 -16.00 -0.99
CA ASP A 43 -0.38 -16.94 0.11
C ASP A 43 0.58 -18.10 -0.28
N PRO A 44 1.00 -18.96 0.65
CA PRO A 44 1.92 -20.07 0.33
C PRO A 44 1.27 -21.15 -0.55
N ALA A 45 -0.05 -21.17 -0.65
CA ALA A 45 -0.82 -22.06 -1.52
C ALA A 45 -0.95 -21.52 -2.96
N GLY A 46 -0.50 -20.29 -3.22
CA GLY A 46 -0.56 -19.65 -4.53
C GLY A 46 -1.80 -18.81 -4.79
N SER A 47 -2.65 -18.58 -3.78
CA SER A 47 -3.85 -17.75 -3.92
C SER A 47 -3.50 -16.26 -3.78
N VAL A 48 -4.06 -15.42 -4.66
CA VAL A 48 -3.89 -13.96 -4.57
C VAL A 48 -4.72 -13.42 -3.41
N LEU A 49 -4.03 -12.87 -2.41
CA LEU A 49 -4.61 -12.19 -1.25
C LEU A 49 -4.93 -10.73 -1.57
N ALA A 50 -4.04 -10.05 -2.28
CA ALA A 50 -4.21 -8.65 -2.65
C ALA A 50 -3.42 -8.31 -3.92
N THR A 51 -3.88 -7.31 -4.66
CA THR A 51 -3.09 -6.60 -5.67
C THR A 51 -2.88 -5.18 -5.20
N VAL A 52 -1.62 -4.74 -5.13
CA VAL A 52 -1.22 -3.40 -4.71
C VAL A 52 -0.58 -2.66 -5.87
N THR A 53 -0.94 -1.41 -6.10
CA THR A 53 -0.35 -0.58 -7.18
C THR A 53 0.82 0.25 -6.67
N LEU A 54 1.71 0.67 -7.59
CA LEU A 54 2.77 1.61 -7.24
C LEU A 54 2.18 2.88 -6.60
N PRO A 55 2.90 3.46 -5.63
CA PRO A 55 2.50 4.69 -4.99
C PRO A 55 2.26 5.81 -6.00
N ARG A 56 1.14 6.50 -5.85
CA ARG A 56 0.79 7.68 -6.65
C ARG A 56 0.59 8.88 -5.74
N GLU A 57 0.90 10.03 -6.29
CA GLU A 57 0.71 11.29 -5.60
C GLU A 57 -0.77 11.67 -5.54
N VAL A 58 -1.17 12.22 -4.40
CA VAL A 58 -2.37 13.04 -4.28
C VAL A 58 -1.94 14.49 -4.14
N SER A 59 -2.41 15.30 -5.07
CA SER A 59 -1.88 16.65 -5.29
C SER A 59 -2.71 17.73 -4.60
N SER A 60 -3.86 17.38 -4.01
CA SER A 60 -4.74 18.34 -3.33
C SER A 60 -5.37 17.79 -2.04
N PRO A 61 -5.59 18.64 -1.02
CA PRO A 61 -6.30 18.25 0.21
C PRO A 61 -7.71 17.72 -0.04
N THR A 62 -8.43 18.29 -1.02
CA THR A 62 -9.78 17.83 -1.40
C THR A 62 -9.76 16.40 -1.94
N GLU A 63 -8.76 16.06 -2.74
CA GLU A 63 -8.57 14.70 -3.25
C GLU A 63 -8.16 13.75 -2.13
N ALA A 64 -7.26 14.16 -1.24
CA ALA A 64 -6.84 13.37 -0.08
C ALA A 64 -8.03 13.02 0.82
N ARG A 65 -8.87 14.02 1.14
CA ARG A 65 -10.08 13.80 1.93
C ARG A 65 -11.09 12.91 1.23
N ARG A 66 -11.28 13.07 -0.08
CA ARG A 66 -12.22 12.24 -0.84
C ARG A 66 -11.75 10.79 -0.99
N LEU A 67 -10.46 10.55 -1.19
CA LEU A 67 -9.93 9.23 -1.51
C LEU A 67 -9.49 8.45 -0.28
N LEU A 68 -8.88 9.12 0.69
CA LEU A 68 -8.19 8.53 1.83
C LEU A 68 -8.81 8.91 3.17
N ASP A 69 -9.81 9.81 3.18
CA ASP A 69 -10.46 10.36 4.38
C ASP A 69 -9.46 10.98 5.38
N VAL A 70 -8.40 11.61 4.86
CA VAL A 70 -7.41 12.33 5.65
C VAL A 70 -7.29 13.79 5.22
N ASP A 71 -7.03 14.65 6.20
CA ASP A 71 -6.60 16.02 5.96
C ASP A 71 -5.08 16.05 5.80
N ALA A 72 -4.61 15.87 4.57
CA ALA A 72 -3.19 15.88 4.27
C ALA A 72 -2.68 17.31 4.04
N ALA A 73 -1.61 17.68 4.74
CA ALA A 73 -0.78 18.85 4.40
C ALA A 73 0.37 18.41 3.47
N GLY A 74 0.44 18.94 2.25
CA GLY A 74 1.47 18.59 1.26
C GLY A 74 0.99 17.65 0.15
N ARG A 75 1.92 16.93 -0.49
CA ARG A 75 1.69 15.98 -1.60
C ARG A 75 1.81 14.54 -1.07
N PRO A 76 0.79 13.98 -0.40
CA PRO A 76 0.83 12.60 0.10
C PRO A 76 0.91 11.58 -1.03
N TRP A 77 1.52 10.44 -0.73
CA TRP A 77 1.68 9.30 -1.65
C TRP A 77 0.94 8.09 -1.11
N TRP A 78 0.23 7.38 -1.98
CA TRP A 78 -0.64 6.27 -1.56
C TRP A 78 -0.72 5.17 -2.63
N SER A 79 -1.12 3.97 -2.23
CA SER A 79 -1.32 2.81 -3.13
C SER A 79 -2.76 2.32 -3.12
N ASP A 80 -3.29 1.97 -4.30
CA ASP A 80 -4.55 1.23 -4.39
C ASP A 80 -4.30 -0.22 -4.00
N VAL A 81 -5.25 -0.79 -3.27
CA VAL A 81 -5.25 -2.17 -2.83
C VAL A 81 -6.55 -2.82 -3.27
N VAL A 82 -6.46 -3.83 -4.12
CA VAL A 82 -7.59 -4.63 -4.59
C VAL A 82 -7.56 -5.97 -3.90
N VAL A 83 -8.59 -6.28 -3.12
CA VAL A 83 -8.68 -7.52 -2.35
C VAL A 83 -10.03 -8.22 -2.56
N PRO A 84 -10.13 -9.54 -2.35
CA PRO A 84 -11.43 -10.21 -2.32
C PRO A 84 -12.26 -9.81 -1.10
N ARG A 85 -11.61 -9.56 0.05
CA ARG A 85 -12.22 -9.10 1.29
C ARG A 85 -11.22 -8.28 2.11
N VAL A 86 -11.69 -7.19 2.70
CA VAL A 86 -10.93 -6.40 3.68
C VAL A 86 -11.16 -7.00 5.07
N ASP A 87 -10.08 -7.26 5.80
CA ASP A 87 -10.11 -7.69 7.20
C ASP A 87 -9.07 -6.94 8.04
N ALA A 88 -9.15 -7.10 9.36
CA ALA A 88 -8.29 -6.39 10.30
C ALA A 88 -6.80 -6.73 10.13
N ARG A 89 -6.47 -7.93 9.63
CA ARG A 89 -5.09 -8.37 9.41
C ARG A 89 -4.50 -7.63 8.22
N LEU A 90 -5.24 -7.56 7.11
CA LEU A 90 -4.82 -6.79 5.94
C LEU A 90 -4.63 -5.31 6.30
N THR A 91 -5.58 -4.71 7.02
CA THR A 91 -5.45 -3.31 7.44
C THR A 91 -4.21 -3.08 8.32
N ALA A 92 -3.85 -4.04 9.18
CA ALA A 92 -2.62 -3.96 9.98
C ALA A 92 -1.36 -4.02 9.10
N VAL A 93 -1.31 -4.94 8.14
CA VAL A 93 -0.21 -5.06 7.15
C VAL A 93 -0.06 -3.76 6.35
N LEU A 94 -1.16 -3.19 5.86
CA LEU A 94 -1.12 -1.96 5.07
C LEU A 94 -0.62 -0.76 5.88
N ARG A 95 -0.97 -0.68 7.17
CA ARG A 95 -0.45 0.36 8.08
C ARG A 95 1.04 0.20 8.33
N GLU A 96 1.52 -1.00 8.63
CA GLU A 96 2.95 -1.23 8.84
C GLU A 96 3.77 -0.93 7.57
N VAL A 97 3.24 -1.27 6.39
CA VAL A 97 3.87 -0.89 5.10
C VAL A 97 3.94 0.63 4.94
N ALA A 98 2.90 1.36 5.33
CA ALA A 98 2.89 2.82 5.32
C ALA A 98 3.94 3.38 6.28
N ASP A 99 3.98 2.91 7.52
CA ASP A 99 4.92 3.35 8.55
C ASP A 99 6.40 3.13 8.11
N ARG A 100 6.69 1.99 7.47
CA ARG A 100 8.00 1.72 6.85
C ARG A 100 8.33 2.66 5.70
N CYS A 101 7.34 2.98 4.86
CA CYS A 101 7.53 3.91 3.75
C CYS A 101 7.77 5.35 4.22
N ASP A 102 7.16 5.75 5.34
CA ASP A 102 7.37 7.07 5.97
C ASP A 102 8.68 7.13 6.78
N GLY A 103 9.35 6.00 6.98
CA GLY A 103 10.56 5.90 7.80
C GLY A 103 10.30 6.06 9.29
N THR A 104 9.06 5.81 9.73
CA THR A 104 8.64 5.90 11.14
C THR A 104 8.81 4.58 11.90
N GLU A 105 9.07 3.47 11.19
CA GLU A 105 9.52 2.23 11.80
C GLU A 105 11.05 2.17 11.97
N ALA A 106 11.49 1.82 13.18
CA ALA A 106 12.88 1.59 13.57
C ALA A 106 13.27 0.10 13.50
#